data_AF-A0A3A4K5K9-F1
#
_entry.id   AF-A0A3A4K5K9-F1
#
_cell.length_a   1.000
_cell.length_b   1.000
_cell.length_c   1.000
_cell.angle_alpha   90.00
_cell.angle_beta   90.00
_cell.angle_gamma   90.00
#
_symmetry.space_group_name_H-M   'P 1'
#
loop_
_entity.id
_entity.type
_entity.pdbx_description
1 polymer ?
#
loop_
_entity_poly.entity_id
_entity_poly.type
_entity_poly.pdbx_seq_one_letter_code
_entity_poly.pdbx_strand_id
1 'polypeptide(L)'
;MTTFFLPSLFGLTCLVGIILIFNGLRGLVRRVLYVPDFKKDSRGTVRTVEGGGTRFWGMVCLAAGVLFVLVGFAGFQRVYEFQNSPAFLRYMVPAPDGYEILYSMAANGGYEIAYTYPSNAADVRQRFLDRLREEGWTIATDTPFSVVAQRGEHCLTLSFVGWSGEERRSFQAKVIVSYSTNPDS
;
A
#
# COMPACT_ATOMS: atom_id res chain seq x y z
N MET A 1 -1.69 -13.46 -0.43
CA MET A 1 -3.14 -13.18 -0.52
C MET A 1 -3.64 -12.04 0.41
N THR A 2 -2.76 -11.32 1.12
CA THR A 2 -3.16 -10.25 2.08
C THR A 2 -3.00 -8.82 1.54
N THR A 3 -2.29 -8.62 0.44
CA THR A 3 -1.97 -7.29 -0.12
C THR A 3 -3.18 -6.54 -0.71
N PHE A 4 -4.20 -7.25 -1.18
CA PHE A 4 -5.41 -6.63 -1.76
C PHE A 4 -6.48 -6.23 -0.73
N PHE A 5 -6.39 -6.71 0.51
CA PHE A 5 -7.46 -6.53 1.50
C PHE A 5 -7.41 -5.15 2.17
N LEU A 6 -6.21 -4.64 2.49
CA LEU A 6 -6.06 -3.35 3.16
C LEU A 6 -6.50 -2.14 2.31
N PRO A 7 -6.07 -1.99 1.04
CA PRO A 7 -6.49 -0.87 0.21
C PRO A 7 -8.02 -0.84 0.01
N SER A 8 -8.61 -2.01 -0.21
CA SER A 8 -10.06 -2.17 -0.38
C SER A 8 -10.83 -1.76 0.88
N LEU A 9 -10.32 -2.11 2.07
CA LEU A 9 -10.93 -1.77 3.35
C LEU A 9 -10.85 -0.26 3.65
N PHE A 10 -9.74 0.40 3.32
CA PHE A 10 -9.64 1.86 3.40
C PHE A 10 -10.58 2.56 2.41
N GLY A 11 -10.74 2.02 1.20
CA GLY A 11 -11.70 2.52 0.20
C GLY A 11 -13.14 2.46 0.71
N LEU A 12 -13.52 1.33 1.32
CA LEU A 12 -14.83 1.15 1.93
C LEU A 12 -15.05 2.10 3.12
N THR A 13 -13.99 2.33 3.92
CA THR A 13 -14.01 3.27 5.06
C THR A 13 -14.26 4.71 4.59
N CYS A 14 -13.59 5.15 3.52
CA CYS A 14 -13.84 6.44 2.89
C CYS A 14 -15.26 6.54 2.34
N LEU A 15 -15.78 5.50 1.69
CA LEU A 15 -17.12 5.48 1.12
C LEU A 15 -18.20 5.60 2.20
N VAL A 16 -18.06 4.87 3.31
CA VAL A 16 -18.94 5.01 4.48
C VAL A 16 -18.84 6.43 5.05
N GLY A 17 -17.64 6.98 5.15
CA GLY A 17 -17.41 8.36 5.62
C GLY A 17 -18.14 9.39 4.75
N ILE A 18 -18.03 9.28 3.42
CA ILE A 18 -18.72 10.15 2.46
C ILE A 18 -20.25 10.06 2.61
N ILE A 19 -20.80 8.85 2.73
CA ILE A 19 -22.24 8.65 2.95
C ILE A 19 -22.70 9.33 4.25
N LEU A 20 -21.93 9.22 5.33
CA LEU A 20 -22.21 9.87 6.61
C LEU A 20 -22.15 11.40 6.51
N ILE A 21 -21.19 11.95 5.77
CA ILE A 21 -21.10 13.38 5.47
C ILE A 21 -22.36 13.84 4.72
N PHE A 22 -22.75 13.16 3.64
CA PHE A 22 -23.96 13.49 2.89
C PHE A 22 -25.24 13.43 3.74
N ASN A 23 -25.38 12.41 4.59
CA ASN A 23 -26.52 12.30 5.50
C ASN A 23 -26.51 13.39 6.58
N GLY A 24 -25.33 13.74 7.11
CA GLY A 24 -25.15 14.85 8.04
C GLY A 24 -25.53 16.19 7.42
N LEU A 25 -25.00 16.49 6.24
CA LEU A 25 -25.35 17.67 5.43
C LEU A 25 -26.84 17.72 5.10
N ARG A 26 -27.44 16.60 4.69
CA ARG A 26 -28.88 16.52 4.40
C ARG A 26 -29.73 16.81 5.64
N GLY A 27 -29.32 16.31 6.81
CA GLY A 27 -29.97 16.62 8.10
C GLY A 27 -29.85 18.10 8.47
N LEU A 28 -28.74 18.75 8.11
CA LEU A 28 -28.48 20.16 8.38
C LEU A 28 -29.22 21.09 7.41
N VAL A 29 -29.26 20.75 6.11
CA VAL A 29 -29.91 21.52 5.04
C VAL A 29 -31.43 21.44 5.10
N ARG A 30 -32.00 20.29 5.52
CA ARG A 30 -33.45 20.09 5.59
C ARG A 30 -34.21 21.13 6.43
N ARG A 31 -33.57 21.87 7.33
CA ARG A 31 -34.21 22.95 8.11
C ARG A 31 -33.77 24.38 7.75
N VAL A 32 -32.80 24.56 6.85
CA VAL A 32 -32.50 25.90 6.26
C VAL A 32 -33.53 26.23 5.18
N LEU A 33 -34.04 25.21 4.47
CA LEU A 33 -35.01 25.36 3.38
C LEU A 33 -36.47 25.02 3.76
N TYR A 34 -36.72 24.31 4.87
CA TYR A 34 -38.10 24.02 5.32
C TYR A 34 -38.49 24.87 6.52
N VAL A 35 -39.65 25.51 6.33
CA VAL A 35 -40.45 26.31 7.28
C VAL A 35 -40.49 25.64 8.67
N PRO A 36 -40.34 26.40 9.77
CA PRO A 36 -40.47 25.87 11.12
C PRO A 36 -41.80 25.15 11.30
N ASP A 37 -41.73 23.91 11.80
CA ASP A 37 -42.89 23.08 12.06
C ASP A 37 -43.56 23.58 13.35
N PHE A 38 -44.70 24.25 13.20
CA PHE A 38 -45.45 24.83 14.30
C PHE A 38 -46.45 23.81 14.83
N LYS A 39 -46.14 23.21 15.99
CA LYS A 39 -47.09 22.37 16.70
C LYS A 39 -47.91 23.23 17.66
N LYS A 40 -49.23 23.26 17.46
CA LYS A 40 -50.17 24.00 18.33
C LYS A 40 -50.34 23.21 19.62
N ASP A 41 -49.97 23.79 20.76
CA ASP A 41 -50.25 23.17 22.05
C ASP A 41 -51.76 23.25 22.34
N SER A 42 -52.24 22.35 23.19
CA SER A 42 -53.62 22.25 23.69
C SER A 42 -54.18 23.55 24.28
N ARG A 43 -53.29 24.51 24.59
CA ARG A 43 -53.57 25.83 25.16
C ARG A 43 -53.53 26.98 24.14
N GLY A 44 -53.43 26.66 22.85
CA GLY A 44 -53.43 27.65 21.76
C GLY A 44 -52.12 28.41 21.56
N THR A 45 -51.10 28.16 22.39
CA THR A 45 -49.78 28.78 22.26
C THR A 45 -48.93 28.03 21.23
N VAL A 46 -48.43 28.74 20.22
CA VAL A 46 -47.51 28.19 19.23
C VAL A 46 -46.12 28.13 19.86
N ARG A 47 -45.61 26.92 20.12
CA ARG A 47 -44.21 26.73 20.55
C ARG A 47 -43.41 26.19 19.37
N THR A 48 -42.26 26.78 19.13
CA THR A 48 -41.25 26.23 18.22
C THR A 48 -40.76 24.91 18.82
N VAL A 49 -41.10 23.78 18.20
CA VAL A 49 -40.46 22.50 18.50
C VAL A 49 -39.09 22.54 17.83
N GLU A 50 -38.10 23.10 18.52
CA GLU A 50 -36.72 22.96 18.11
C GLU A 50 -36.38 21.46 18.07
N GLY A 51 -36.20 20.94 16.86
CA GLY A 51 -35.77 19.56 16.62
C GLY A 51 -34.30 19.38 17.00
N GLY A 52 -33.95 19.65 18.26
CA GLY A 52 -32.57 19.60 18.77
C GLY A 52 -31.89 18.26 18.52
N GLY A 53 -32.64 17.16 18.56
CA GLY A 53 -32.14 15.82 18.23
C GLY A 53 -31.60 15.71 16.80
N THR A 54 -32.23 16.36 15.81
CA THR A 54 -31.80 16.26 14.41
C THR A 54 -30.51 17.03 14.12
N ARG A 55 -30.24 18.15 14.81
CA ARG A 55 -28.97 18.90 14.72
C ARG A 55 -27.82 18.12 15.32
N PHE A 56 -28.04 17.56 16.51
CA PHE A 56 -27.05 16.74 17.19
C PHE A 56 -26.70 15.52 16.33
N TRP A 57 -27.69 14.78 15.84
CA TRP A 57 -27.46 13.64 14.94
C TRP A 57 -26.78 14.04 13.62
N GLY A 58 -27.16 15.16 13.01
CA GLY A 58 -26.51 15.67 11.80
C GLY A 58 -25.03 16.01 12.02
N MET A 59 -24.71 16.68 13.13
CA MET A 59 -23.32 17.00 13.50
C MET A 59 -22.51 15.75 13.86
N VAL A 60 -23.11 14.78 14.57
CA VAL A 60 -22.46 13.49 14.86
C VAL A 60 -22.14 12.73 13.59
N CYS A 61 -23.09 12.64 12.64
CA CYS A 61 -22.86 12.01 11.35
C CYS A 61 -21.78 12.73 10.52
N LEU A 62 -21.76 14.07 10.55
CA LEU A 62 -20.76 14.85 9.83
C LEU A 62 -19.36 14.67 10.44
N ALA A 63 -19.24 14.78 11.77
CA ALA A 63 -17.98 14.58 12.48
C ALA A 63 -17.45 13.14 12.30
N ALA A 64 -18.31 12.14 12.43
CA ALA A 64 -17.96 10.75 12.18
C ALA A 64 -17.54 10.56 10.72
N GLY A 65 -18.28 11.10 9.76
CA GLY A 65 -17.96 10.96 8.35
C GLY A 65 -16.60 11.57 7.98
N VAL A 66 -16.29 12.77 8.49
CA VAL A 66 -14.96 13.41 8.33
C VAL A 66 -13.87 12.55 8.95
N LEU A 67 -14.07 12.03 10.16
CA LEU A 67 -13.11 11.15 10.82
C LEU A 67 -12.82 9.88 10.00
N PHE A 68 -13.86 9.24 9.46
CA PHE A 68 -13.72 8.05 8.62
C PHE A 68 -12.93 8.34 7.34
N VAL A 69 -13.18 9.48 6.67
CA VAL A 69 -12.42 9.90 5.49
C VAL A 69 -10.95 10.16 5.83
N LEU A 70 -10.67 10.86 6.93
CA LEU A 70 -9.29 11.13 7.36
C LEU A 70 -8.52 9.85 7.68
N VAL A 71 -9.15 8.92 8.39
CA VAL A 71 -8.55 7.62 8.72
C VAL A 71 -8.31 6.79 7.45
N GLY A 72 -9.27 6.74 6.54
CA GLY A 72 -9.11 6.04 5.26
C GLY A 72 -7.98 6.63 4.43
N PHE A 73 -7.91 7.96 4.33
CA PHE A 73 -6.85 8.64 3.58
C PHE A 73 -5.45 8.42 4.20
N ALA A 74 -5.32 8.57 5.52
CA ALA A 74 -4.07 8.29 6.22
C ALA A 74 -3.64 6.82 6.05
N GLY A 75 -4.61 5.89 6.04
CA GLY A 75 -4.38 4.48 5.74
C GLY A 75 -3.83 4.25 4.32
N PHE A 76 -4.47 4.85 3.32
CA PHE A 76 -3.99 4.81 1.92
C PHE A 76 -2.58 5.36 1.78
N GLN A 77 -2.31 6.53 2.37
CA GLN A 77 -1.00 7.16 2.32
C GLN A 77 0.08 6.24 2.91
N ARG A 78 -0.17 5.59 4.05
CA ARG A 78 0.78 4.65 4.65
C ARG A 78 1.03 3.41 3.80
N VAL A 79 -0.01 2.87 3.16
CA VAL A 79 0.15 1.73 2.25
C VAL A 79 1.01 2.13 1.06
N TYR A 80 0.74 3.31 0.48
CA TYR A 80 1.52 3.86 -0.62
C TYR A 80 2.99 4.11 -0.22
N GLU A 81 3.22 4.74 0.94
CA GLU A 81 4.57 4.95 1.48
C GLU A 81 5.29 3.63 1.71
N PHE A 82 4.60 2.61 2.24
CA PHE A 82 5.19 1.28 2.44
C PHE A 82 5.59 0.63 1.12
N GLN A 83 4.70 0.62 0.12
CA GLN A 83 4.98 0.08 -1.22
C GLN A 83 6.18 0.77 -1.89
N ASN A 84 6.40 2.04 -1.57
CA ASN A 84 7.55 2.82 -2.01
C ASN A 84 8.65 2.89 -0.96
N SER A 85 8.83 1.85 -0.14
CA SER A 85 9.88 1.83 0.89
C SER A 85 10.87 0.68 0.67
N PRO A 86 12.12 0.81 1.15
CA PRO A 86 13.07 -0.30 1.18
C PRO A 86 12.55 -1.55 1.90
N ALA A 87 11.69 -1.37 2.90
CA ALA A 87 11.10 -2.47 3.66
C ALA A 87 10.18 -3.35 2.80
N PHE A 88 9.48 -2.77 1.83
CA PHE A 88 8.64 -3.55 0.90
C PHE A 88 9.49 -4.37 -0.07
N LEU A 89 10.62 -3.87 -0.55
CA LEU A 89 11.55 -4.67 -1.35
C LEU A 89 12.16 -5.82 -0.56
N ARG A 90 12.56 -5.59 0.70
CA ARG A 90 13.03 -6.67 1.59
C ARG A 90 11.98 -7.74 1.80
N TYR A 91 10.71 -7.36 1.87
CA TYR A 91 9.60 -8.29 1.97
C TYR A 91 9.39 -9.07 0.65
N MET A 92 9.51 -8.40 -0.50
CA MET A 92 9.32 -9.02 -1.82
C MET A 92 10.49 -9.92 -2.24
N VAL A 93 11.70 -9.62 -1.76
CA VAL A 93 12.91 -10.38 -2.06
C VAL A 93 13.66 -10.63 -0.76
N PRO A 94 13.22 -11.62 0.04
CA PRO A 94 14.04 -12.06 1.16
C PRO A 94 15.31 -12.66 0.57
N ALA A 95 16.44 -12.01 0.75
CA ALA A 95 17.73 -12.52 0.32
C ALA A 95 18.21 -13.63 1.27
N PRO A 96 18.73 -14.76 0.77
CA PRO A 96 19.22 -15.84 1.63
C PRO A 96 20.61 -15.55 2.18
N ASP A 97 20.76 -15.24 3.47
CA ASP A 97 22.05 -15.14 4.18
C ASP A 97 23.09 -14.14 3.61
N GLY A 98 22.62 -13.13 2.86
CA GLY A 98 23.46 -12.11 2.24
C GLY A 98 23.63 -10.86 3.11
N TYR A 99 24.77 -10.18 2.96
CA TYR A 99 24.91 -8.84 3.52
C TYR A 99 24.22 -7.84 2.58
N GLU A 100 23.20 -7.16 3.10
CA GLU A 100 22.41 -6.20 2.35
C GLU A 100 23.14 -4.85 2.23
N ILE A 101 23.23 -4.35 1.00
CA ILE A 101 23.70 -3.03 0.64
C ILE A 101 22.60 -2.35 -0.17
N LEU A 102 21.88 -1.43 0.47
CA LEU A 102 20.74 -0.75 -0.15
C LEU A 102 21.20 0.43 -1.02
N TYR A 103 20.70 0.52 -2.25
CA TYR A 103 20.91 1.66 -3.16
C TYR A 103 19.57 2.29 -3.56
N SER A 104 19.30 3.52 -3.14
CA SER A 104 18.07 4.23 -3.53
C SER A 104 18.33 5.19 -4.69
N MET A 105 18.47 4.67 -5.90
CA MET A 105 18.24 5.41 -7.17
C MET A 105 18.48 4.46 -8.35
N ALA A 106 17.45 3.71 -8.76
CA ALA A 106 17.46 3.14 -10.11
C ALA A 106 17.21 4.27 -11.12
N ALA A 107 17.78 4.18 -12.33
CA ALA A 107 17.55 5.14 -13.41
C ALA A 107 16.05 5.31 -13.79
N ASN A 108 15.22 4.35 -13.40
CA ASN A 108 13.78 4.31 -13.69
C ASN A 108 12.91 4.78 -12.50
N GLY A 109 13.50 5.37 -11.46
CA GLY A 109 12.78 5.84 -10.27
C GLY A 109 12.42 4.76 -9.24
N GLY A 110 12.86 3.52 -9.45
CA GLY A 110 12.71 2.40 -8.52
C GLY A 110 13.85 2.30 -7.49
N TYR A 111 13.67 1.42 -6.50
CA TYR A 111 14.71 1.04 -5.54
C TYR A 111 15.51 -0.16 -6.05
N GLU A 112 16.81 -0.15 -5.79
CA GLU A 112 17.69 -1.29 -6.04
C GLU A 112 18.30 -1.78 -4.73
N ILE A 113 18.30 -3.09 -4.54
CA ILE A 113 19.02 -3.70 -3.42
C ILE A 113 20.17 -4.50 -3.98
N ALA A 114 21.38 -4.23 -3.51
CA ALA A 114 22.51 -5.08 -3.77
C ALA A 114 22.76 -5.99 -2.56
N TYR A 115 23.04 -7.25 -2.81
CA TYR A 115 23.45 -8.21 -1.79
C TYR A 115 24.86 -8.69 -2.11
N THR A 116 25.71 -8.78 -1.09
CA THR A 116 27.03 -9.40 -1.20
C THR A 116 27.07 -10.72 -0.47
N TYR A 117 27.76 -11.68 -1.07
CA TYR A 117 27.83 -13.06 -0.59
C TYR A 117 29.26 -13.57 -0.54
N PRO A 118 29.64 -14.33 0.51
CA PRO A 118 30.93 -15.00 0.57
C PRO A 118 31.00 -16.25 -0.34
N SER A 119 29.87 -16.66 -0.93
CA SER A 119 29.76 -17.82 -1.83
C SER A 119 29.84 -17.44 -3.31
N ASN A 120 30.18 -18.40 -4.16
CA ASN A 120 30.22 -18.21 -5.61
C ASN A 120 28.85 -17.80 -6.18
N ALA A 121 28.84 -17.17 -7.36
CA ALA A 121 27.58 -16.67 -7.93
C ALA A 121 26.64 -17.78 -8.44
N ALA A 122 27.15 -18.96 -8.78
CA ALA A 122 26.33 -20.07 -9.26
C ALA A 122 25.43 -20.62 -8.13
N ASP A 123 26.00 -20.83 -6.95
CA ASP A 123 25.31 -21.29 -5.75
C ASP A 123 24.30 -20.24 -5.28
N VAL A 124 24.70 -18.97 -5.26
CA VAL A 124 23.80 -17.85 -4.90
C VAL A 124 22.64 -17.77 -5.89
N ARG A 125 22.91 -17.85 -7.20
CA ARG A 125 21.87 -17.85 -8.24
C ARG A 125 20.89 -19.00 -8.05
N GLN A 126 21.38 -20.21 -7.79
CA GLN A 126 20.52 -21.36 -7.57
C GLN A 126 19.58 -21.15 -6.37
N ARG A 127 20.11 -20.64 -5.25
CA ARG A 127 19.27 -20.31 -4.06
C ARG A 127 18.18 -19.30 -4.37
N PHE A 128 18.50 -18.26 -5.15
CA PHE A 128 17.50 -17.29 -5.59
C PHE A 128 16.43 -17.92 -6.49
N LEU A 129 16.82 -18.77 -7.44
CA LEU A 129 15.88 -19.47 -8.31
C LEU A 129 14.94 -20.40 -7.52
N ASP A 130 15.47 -21.14 -6.56
CA ASP A 130 14.68 -22.04 -5.72
C ASP A 130 13.66 -21.25 -4.88
N ARG A 131 14.08 -20.12 -4.28
CA ARG A 131 13.18 -19.22 -3.54
C ARG A 131 12.12 -18.58 -4.42
N LEU A 132 12.48 -18.12 -5.62
CA LEU A 132 11.52 -17.56 -6.57
C LEU A 132 10.43 -18.59 -6.92
N ARG A 133 10.81 -19.87 -7.10
CA ARG A 133 9.85 -20.96 -7.35
C ARG A 133 8.99 -21.25 -6.13
N GLU A 134 9.56 -21.31 -4.92
CA GLU A 134 8.82 -21.50 -3.67
C GLU A 134 7.78 -20.39 -3.43
N GLU A 135 8.12 -19.15 -3.77
CA GLU A 135 7.25 -17.98 -3.63
C GLU A 135 6.25 -17.78 -4.79
N GLY A 136 6.22 -18.71 -5.75
CA GLY A 136 5.29 -18.71 -6.88
C GLY A 136 5.59 -17.64 -7.95
N TRP A 137 6.84 -17.19 -8.07
CA TRP A 137 7.26 -16.34 -9.18
C TRP A 137 7.41 -17.16 -10.46
N THR A 138 6.99 -16.57 -11.58
CA THR A 138 7.19 -17.13 -12.91
C THR A 138 8.47 -16.55 -13.52
N ILE A 139 9.41 -17.39 -13.95
CA ILE A 139 10.64 -16.95 -14.57
C ILE A 139 10.35 -16.62 -16.03
N ALA A 140 10.45 -15.34 -16.40
CA ALA A 140 10.22 -14.85 -17.76
C ALA A 140 11.49 -15.00 -18.62
N THR A 141 12.64 -14.66 -18.04
CA THR A 141 13.94 -14.75 -18.71
C THR A 141 14.94 -15.37 -17.76
N ASP A 142 15.68 -16.38 -18.23
CA ASP A 142 16.76 -17.02 -17.48
C ASP A 142 18.07 -16.98 -18.27
N THR A 143 19.02 -16.16 -17.81
CA THR A 143 20.37 -16.10 -18.35
C THR A 143 21.39 -16.38 -17.23
N PRO A 144 22.65 -16.73 -17.58
CA PRO A 144 23.68 -17.00 -16.57
C PRO A 144 23.94 -15.83 -15.61
N PHE A 145 23.72 -14.59 -16.08
CA PHE A 145 24.03 -13.37 -15.34
C PHE A 145 22.79 -12.59 -14.91
N SER A 146 21.61 -12.93 -15.43
CA SER A 146 20.38 -12.19 -15.16
C SER A 146 19.16 -13.11 -15.17
N VAL A 147 18.29 -12.94 -14.20
CA VAL A 147 17.01 -13.61 -14.09
C VAL A 147 15.92 -12.55 -13.99
N VAL A 148 14.90 -12.66 -14.83
CA VAL A 148 13.70 -11.82 -14.75
C VAL A 148 12.55 -12.70 -14.30
N ALA A 149 11.93 -12.32 -13.20
CA ALA A 149 10.82 -13.04 -12.57
C ALA A 149 9.60 -12.14 -12.44
N GLN A 150 8.41 -12.70 -12.65
CA GLN A 150 7.14 -11.98 -12.63
C GLN A 150 6.14 -12.65 -11.68
N ARG A 151 5.37 -11.83 -10.96
CA ARG A 151 4.28 -12.29 -10.09
C ARG A 151 3.15 -11.26 -10.11
N GLY A 152 2.18 -11.48 -11.00
CA GLY A 152 1.14 -10.48 -11.28
C GLY A 152 1.75 -9.22 -11.91
N GLU A 153 1.48 -8.06 -11.32
CA GLU A 153 1.98 -6.75 -11.78
C GLU A 153 3.45 -6.49 -11.37
N HIS A 154 4.01 -7.36 -10.53
CA HIS A 154 5.35 -7.20 -9.98
C HIS A 154 6.37 -7.88 -10.89
N CYS A 155 7.40 -7.13 -11.29
CA CYS A 155 8.54 -7.61 -12.06
C CYS A 155 9.84 -7.41 -11.27
N LEU A 156 10.59 -8.49 -11.12
CA LEU A 156 11.90 -8.52 -10.47
C LEU A 156 12.97 -8.83 -11.50
N THR A 157 14.00 -8.00 -11.54
CA THR A 157 15.21 -8.25 -12.31
C THR A 157 16.35 -8.48 -11.35
N LEU A 158 16.89 -9.70 -11.35
CA LEU A 158 18.07 -10.08 -10.59
C LEU A 158 19.26 -10.12 -11.54
N SER A 159 20.33 -9.42 -11.19
CA SER A 159 21.61 -9.45 -11.92
C SER A 159 22.69 -10.02 -11.02
N PHE A 160 23.34 -11.10 -11.47
CA PHE A 160 24.35 -11.84 -10.73
C PHE A 160 25.74 -11.47 -11.26
N VAL A 161 26.57 -10.90 -10.39
CA VAL A 161 27.97 -10.56 -10.67
C VAL A 161 28.84 -11.42 -9.76
N GLY A 162 29.46 -12.44 -10.35
CA GLY A 162 30.33 -13.39 -9.65
C GLY A 162 31.78 -13.26 -10.06
N TRP A 163 32.68 -13.57 -9.14
CA TRP A 163 34.11 -13.64 -9.39
C TRP A 163 34.52 -15.11 -9.29
N SER A 164 35.11 -15.63 -10.36
CA SER A 164 35.70 -16.97 -10.38
C SER A 164 37.22 -16.78 -10.31
N GLY A 165 37.78 -16.84 -9.11
CA GLY A 165 39.23 -16.65 -8.93
C GLY A 165 39.67 -16.72 -7.47
N GLU A 166 40.96 -17.00 -7.29
CA GLU A 166 41.67 -17.09 -6.00
C GLU A 166 41.95 -15.71 -5.37
N GLU A 167 41.25 -14.66 -5.81
CA GLU A 167 41.34 -13.36 -5.17
C GLU A 167 40.62 -13.42 -3.82
N ARG A 168 41.38 -13.23 -2.73
CA ARG A 168 40.84 -13.02 -1.38
C ARG A 168 40.08 -11.69 -1.31
N ARG A 169 38.85 -11.69 -1.83
CA ARG A 169 37.87 -10.63 -1.62
C ARG A 169 37.03 -10.97 -0.41
N SER A 170 36.53 -9.93 0.25
CA SER A 170 35.56 -10.05 1.35
C SER A 170 34.22 -10.66 0.91
N PHE A 171 33.94 -10.74 -0.41
CA PHE A 171 32.77 -11.37 -1.01
C PHE A 171 33.11 -11.97 -2.38
N GLN A 172 32.47 -13.08 -2.76
CA GLN A 172 32.65 -13.81 -4.02
C GLN A 172 31.53 -13.56 -5.05
N ALA A 173 30.35 -13.10 -4.60
CA ALA A 173 29.26 -12.72 -5.48
C ALA A 173 28.55 -11.45 -5.00
N LYS A 174 28.06 -10.68 -5.97
CA LYS A 174 27.15 -9.55 -5.78
C LYS A 174 25.89 -9.80 -6.59
N VAL A 175 24.72 -9.62 -5.99
CA VAL A 175 23.43 -9.70 -6.66
C VAL A 175 22.77 -8.34 -6.60
N ILE A 176 22.39 -7.80 -7.75
CA ILE A 176 21.61 -6.56 -7.84
C ILE A 176 20.18 -6.96 -8.12
N VAL A 177 19.26 -6.50 -7.27
CA VAL A 177 17.83 -6.76 -7.38
C VAL A 177 17.16 -5.44 -7.68
N SER A 178 16.59 -5.33 -8.86
CA SER A 178 15.79 -4.18 -9.30
C SER A 178 14.33 -4.59 -9.31
N TYR A 179 13.48 -3.83 -8.64
CA TYR A 179 12.04 -4.01 -8.66
C TYR A 179 11.40 -2.98 -9.59
N SER A 180 10.47 -3.45 -10.41
CA SER A 180 9.61 -2.61 -11.23
C SER A 180 8.18 -3.13 -11.19
N THR A 181 7.21 -2.22 -11.22
CA THR A 181 5.83 -2.55 -11.57
C THR A 181 5.73 -2.48 -13.09
N ASN A 182 5.12 -3.50 -13.72
CA ASN A 182 4.88 -3.46 -15.15
C ASN A 182 3.98 -2.23 -15.47
N PRO A 183 4.40 -1.30 -16.33
CA PRO A 183 3.56 -0.14 -16.68
C PRO A 183 2.30 -0.52 -17.48
N ASP A 184 2.23 -1.74 -18.01
CA ASP A 184 1.16 -2.21 -18.90
C ASP A 184 0.07 -3.05 -18.20
N SER A 185 0.06 -3.13 -16.87
CA SER A 185 -1.01 -3.80 -16.09
C SER A 185 -2.02 -2.82 -15.52
#